data_AF-A0A3Q3DMA5-F1
#
_entry.id   AF-A0A3Q3DMA5-F1
#
_cell.length_a   1.000
_cell.length_b   1.000
_cell.length_c   1.000
_cell.angle_alpha   90.00
_cell.angle_beta   90.00
_cell.angle_gamma   90.00
#
_symmetry.space_group_name_H-M   'P 1'
#
loop_
_entity.id
_entity.type
_entity.pdbx_description
1 polymer ?
#
loop_
_entity_poly.entity_id
_entity_poly.type
_entity_poly.pdbx_seq_one_letter_code
_entity_poly.pdbx_strand_id
1 'polypeptide(L)'
;MSSILRFPSMRLLGCLHPQHHQHLLHPVLSRSVTQSEYRRPGKPREDKPPWQKINFSFSKGLDGIRKHLTLLKKEFLERWVGPQGKPILEHMLEQNRVVWEFRGPESLEQWTVSSDFEIGGQSEAYLKLGRNNTTCFLYGTLRSTPPKDGETRYSGYCSMRSKQPLASFDRKQHHDWTSFNTLHLRVRGDGRPWMINIAAETYFSHQKDDIYSYFLYTRGGPYWQEVKIPFSKFFLAHRGRVQDDQHPLWLDKINTIGFTLGDKADGPFQLEIDYIGVIKDYAHTEEFAYELYKRNPEV
;
A
#
# COMPACT_ATOMS: atom_id res chain seq x y z
N MET A 1 57.03 -76.98 -4.50
CA MET A 1 57.01 -78.16 -3.60
C MET A 1 56.54 -77.72 -2.22
N SER A 2 56.05 -78.66 -1.41
CA SER A 2 55.21 -78.46 -0.23
C SER A 2 55.90 -78.65 1.12
N SER A 3 55.63 -77.76 2.09
CA SER A 3 55.43 -78.01 3.54
C SER A 3 55.14 -76.67 4.22
N ILE A 4 53.98 -76.38 4.82
CA ILE A 4 53.30 -76.94 6.01
C ILE A 4 54.04 -76.66 7.32
N LEU A 5 53.28 -76.16 8.32
CA LEU A 5 53.43 -76.15 9.80
C LEU A 5 53.03 -74.73 10.34
N ARG A 6 52.12 -74.50 11.31
CA ARG A 6 51.24 -75.31 12.20
C ARG A 6 49.95 -74.54 12.59
N PHE A 7 48.87 -75.27 12.92
CA PHE A 7 47.69 -74.84 13.72
C PHE A 7 48.04 -74.89 15.24
N PRO A 8 47.20 -74.47 16.24
CA PRO A 8 45.72 -74.30 16.27
C PRO A 8 45.25 -73.01 17.04
N SER A 9 44.05 -72.76 17.60
CA SER A 9 42.67 -73.36 17.62
C SER A 9 41.65 -72.35 18.19
N MET A 10 40.38 -72.40 17.74
CA MET A 10 39.15 -71.92 18.44
C MET A 10 39.00 -70.38 18.66
N ARG A 11 37.80 -69.77 18.68
CA ARG A 11 36.40 -70.28 18.61
C ARG A 11 35.49 -69.20 18.00
N LEU A 12 34.49 -69.60 17.20
CA LEU A 12 33.40 -68.71 16.77
C LEU A 12 32.38 -68.51 17.89
N LEU A 13 31.93 -67.28 18.09
CA LEU A 13 30.59 -66.95 18.59
C LEU A 13 30.17 -65.63 17.92
N GLY A 14 29.11 -65.69 17.10
CA GLY A 14 28.59 -64.54 16.39
C GLY A 14 27.45 -63.86 17.14
N CYS A 15 27.26 -62.56 16.88
CA CYS A 15 26.04 -61.84 17.19
C CYS A 15 25.64 -61.03 15.96
N LEU A 16 24.48 -61.37 15.37
CA LEU A 16 23.88 -60.60 14.27
C LEU A 16 23.25 -59.32 14.84
N HIS A 17 23.37 -58.20 14.12
CA HIS A 17 22.48 -57.06 14.26
C HIS A 17 22.15 -56.49 12.86
N PRO A 18 20.86 -56.27 12.55
CA PRO A 18 20.45 -55.90 11.20
C PRO A 18 20.69 -54.41 10.92
N GLN A 19 20.97 -54.11 9.64
CA GLN A 19 20.99 -52.76 9.12
C GLN A 19 19.55 -52.21 9.06
N HIS A 20 19.37 -50.93 9.41
CA HIS A 20 18.18 -50.17 9.01
C HIS A 20 18.58 -48.82 8.44
N HIS A 21 18.25 -48.60 7.17
CA HIS A 21 18.39 -47.31 6.51
C HIS A 21 17.49 -46.25 7.16
N GLN A 22 18.01 -45.03 7.28
CA GLN A 22 17.18 -43.82 7.29
C GLN A 22 17.77 -42.81 6.30
N HIS A 23 17.09 -42.63 5.16
CA HIS A 23 17.37 -41.52 4.26
C HIS A 23 16.88 -40.22 4.91
N LEU A 24 17.81 -39.33 5.27
CA LEU A 24 17.49 -37.98 5.72
C LEU A 24 17.02 -37.12 4.54
N LEU A 25 15.71 -37.14 4.29
CA LEU A 25 15.06 -36.16 3.42
C LEU A 25 15.03 -34.81 4.14
N HIS A 26 15.98 -33.93 3.83
CA HIS A 26 15.88 -32.53 4.23
C HIS A 26 14.66 -31.89 3.54
N PRO A 27 13.69 -31.32 4.29
CA PRO A 27 12.63 -30.55 3.68
C PRO A 27 13.22 -29.27 3.10
N VAL A 28 13.13 -29.12 1.78
CA VAL A 28 13.40 -27.84 1.11
C VAL A 28 12.29 -26.88 1.50
N LEU A 29 12.49 -26.19 2.62
CA LEU A 29 11.70 -25.03 3.00
C LEU A 29 11.92 -23.94 1.95
N SER A 30 11.01 -23.87 0.98
CA SER A 30 10.88 -22.69 0.14
C SER A 30 10.53 -21.51 1.04
N ARG A 31 11.54 -20.72 1.39
CA ARG A 31 11.36 -19.39 1.96
C ARG A 31 10.76 -18.49 0.88
N SER A 32 9.47 -18.63 0.63
CA SER A 32 8.67 -17.47 0.29
C SER A 32 8.82 -16.52 1.47
N VAL A 33 9.51 -15.39 1.24
CA VAL A 33 9.59 -14.31 2.23
C VAL A 33 8.22 -13.62 2.21
N THR A 34 7.24 -14.27 2.84
CA THR A 34 6.03 -13.60 3.28
C THR A 34 6.46 -12.59 4.33
N GLN A 35 6.49 -11.32 3.93
CA GLN A 35 6.78 -10.23 4.86
C GLN A 35 5.80 -10.35 6.03
N SER A 36 6.34 -10.49 7.24
CA SER A 36 5.52 -10.52 8.45
C SER A 36 4.79 -9.19 8.61
N GLU A 37 3.50 -9.23 8.95
CA GLU A 37 2.77 -8.04 9.39
C GLU A 37 3.53 -7.34 10.53
N TYR A 38 3.39 -6.01 10.62
CA TYR A 38 4.07 -5.24 11.64
C TYR A 38 3.65 -5.72 13.04
N ARG A 39 4.62 -6.27 13.78
CA ARG A 39 4.45 -6.68 15.18
C ARG A 39 5.01 -5.59 16.06
N ARG A 40 4.16 -4.97 16.88
CA ARG A 40 4.61 -4.02 17.89
C ARG A 40 5.58 -4.68 18.87
N PRO A 41 6.72 -4.04 19.22
CA PRO A 41 7.65 -4.53 20.22
C PRO A 41 6.95 -4.92 21.53
N GLY A 42 7.46 -5.93 22.22
CA GLY A 42 6.91 -6.41 23.50
C GLY A 42 5.58 -7.17 23.43
N LYS A 43 4.76 -7.08 22.36
CA LYS A 43 3.57 -7.94 22.22
C LYS A 43 4.00 -9.40 21.95
N PRO A 44 3.42 -10.41 22.65
CA PRO A 44 3.65 -11.81 22.30
C PRO A 44 3.16 -12.10 20.88
N ARG A 45 3.75 -13.12 20.24
CA ARG A 45 3.27 -13.59 18.93
C ARG A 45 1.92 -14.25 19.13
N GLU A 46 0.88 -13.75 18.46
CA GLU A 46 -0.41 -14.44 18.45
C GLU A 46 -0.33 -15.65 17.49
N ASP A 47 0.09 -16.80 18.01
CA ASP A 47 0.09 -18.08 17.29
C ASP A 47 -1.33 -18.68 17.16
N LYS A 48 -2.30 -17.83 16.84
CA LYS A 48 -3.66 -18.23 16.46
C LYS A 48 -3.63 -18.57 14.98
N PRO A 49 -4.03 -19.79 14.56
CA PRO A 49 -4.09 -20.11 13.14
C PRO A 49 -5.11 -19.19 12.45
N PRO A 50 -4.89 -18.81 11.17
CA PRO A 50 -5.65 -17.75 10.52
C PRO A 50 -7.16 -18.01 10.45
N TRP A 51 -7.56 -19.28 10.39
CA TRP A 51 -8.97 -19.70 10.41
C TRP A 51 -9.70 -19.43 11.73
N GLN A 52 -9.00 -19.25 12.86
CA GLN A 52 -9.63 -19.05 14.18
C GLN A 52 -10.34 -17.69 14.30
N LYS A 53 -10.02 -16.71 13.45
CA LYS A 53 -10.70 -15.40 13.41
C LYS A 53 -11.97 -15.41 12.53
N ILE A 54 -12.28 -16.53 11.86
CA ILE A 54 -13.39 -16.61 10.90
C ILE A 54 -14.70 -16.95 11.62
N ASN A 55 -15.45 -15.93 12.04
CA ASN A 55 -16.82 -16.08 12.52
C ASN A 55 -17.80 -16.24 11.34
N PHE A 56 -18.05 -17.48 10.93
CA PHE A 56 -19.07 -17.82 9.94
C PHE A 56 -20.47 -17.43 10.44
N SER A 57 -21.07 -16.41 9.82
CA SER A 57 -22.43 -15.98 10.07
C SER A 57 -23.19 -15.93 8.74
N PHE A 58 -24.29 -16.68 8.66
CA PHE A 58 -25.07 -16.84 7.42
C PHE A 58 -25.59 -15.50 6.86
N SER A 59 -25.95 -14.55 7.73
CA SER A 59 -26.35 -13.19 7.34
C SER A 59 -25.23 -12.46 6.58
N LYS A 60 -24.03 -12.37 7.16
CA LYS A 60 -22.86 -11.77 6.48
C LYS A 60 -22.50 -12.49 5.18
N GLY A 61 -22.70 -13.81 5.12
CA GLY A 61 -22.54 -14.60 3.90
C GLY A 61 -23.51 -14.17 2.79
N LEU A 62 -24.80 -14.06 3.12
CA LEU A 62 -25.85 -13.57 2.21
C LEU A 62 -25.59 -12.13 1.75
N ASP A 63 -25.19 -11.25 2.65
CA ASP A 63 -24.87 -9.85 2.33
C ASP A 63 -23.61 -9.74 1.45
N GLY A 64 -22.59 -10.57 1.71
CA GLY A 64 -21.42 -10.70 0.84
C GLY A 64 -21.77 -11.19 -0.57
N ILE A 65 -22.62 -12.21 -0.69
CA ILE A 65 -23.12 -12.69 -1.99
C ILE A 65 -23.89 -11.58 -2.72
N ARG A 66 -24.79 -10.87 -2.03
CA ARG A 66 -25.53 -9.72 -2.59
C ARG A 66 -24.60 -8.61 -3.07
N LYS A 67 -23.55 -8.30 -2.31
CA LYS A 67 -22.50 -7.33 -2.68
C LYS A 67 -21.77 -7.78 -3.95
N HIS A 68 -21.29 -9.02 -4.03
CA HIS A 68 -20.59 -9.52 -5.21
C HIS A 68 -21.50 -9.63 -6.44
N LEU A 69 -22.76 -10.03 -6.30
CA LEU A 69 -23.73 -10.01 -7.41
C LEU A 69 -23.99 -8.58 -7.92
N THR A 70 -24.02 -7.60 -7.01
CA THR A 70 -24.15 -6.18 -7.39
C THR A 70 -22.91 -5.68 -8.13
N LEU A 71 -21.71 -6.03 -7.66
CA LEU A 71 -20.45 -5.70 -8.34
C LEU A 71 -20.36 -6.37 -9.72
N LEU A 72 -20.76 -7.64 -9.83
CA LEU A 72 -20.72 -8.40 -11.08
C LEU A 72 -21.70 -7.80 -12.10
N LYS A 73 -22.90 -7.42 -11.66
CA LYS A 73 -23.86 -6.72 -12.50
C LYS A 73 -23.31 -5.37 -13.01
N LYS A 74 -22.56 -4.62 -12.17
CA LYS A 74 -21.87 -3.39 -12.60
C LYS A 74 -20.79 -3.68 -13.64
N GLU A 75 -19.88 -4.62 -13.38
CA GLU A 75 -18.83 -5.01 -14.34
C GLU A 75 -19.39 -5.41 -15.71
N PHE A 76 -20.48 -6.19 -15.73
CA PHE A 76 -21.13 -6.54 -16.99
C PHE A 76 -21.74 -5.33 -17.70
N LEU A 77 -22.42 -4.42 -17.00
CA LEU A 77 -23.02 -3.22 -17.61
C LEU A 77 -21.97 -2.21 -18.11
N GLU A 78 -20.89 -2.01 -17.35
CA GLU A 78 -19.73 -1.18 -17.69
C GLU A 78 -18.89 -1.74 -18.86
N ARG A 79 -19.17 -2.98 -19.29
CA ARG A 79 -18.61 -3.56 -20.53
C ARG A 79 -19.36 -3.07 -21.78
N TRP A 80 -20.66 -2.77 -21.65
CA TRP A 80 -21.56 -2.42 -22.76
C TRP A 80 -21.75 -0.92 -22.92
N VAL A 81 -21.85 -0.20 -21.80
CA VAL A 81 -21.67 1.26 -21.75
C VAL A 81 -20.26 1.47 -21.24
N GLY A 82 -19.42 2.22 -21.97
CA GLY A 82 -17.98 2.35 -21.70
C GLY A 82 -17.64 2.85 -20.29
N PRO A 83 -16.34 2.91 -19.93
CA PRO A 83 -15.89 3.08 -18.55
C PRO A 83 -16.71 4.11 -17.74
N GLN A 84 -17.21 3.69 -16.57
CA GLN A 84 -18.08 4.48 -15.69
C GLN A 84 -19.46 4.89 -16.26
N GLY A 85 -19.94 4.21 -17.31
CA GLY A 85 -21.26 4.46 -17.90
C GLY A 85 -21.29 5.57 -18.94
N LYS A 86 -20.13 5.93 -19.53
CA LYS A 86 -20.00 6.92 -20.61
C LYS A 86 -19.63 6.26 -21.94
N PRO A 87 -20.02 6.82 -23.10
CA PRO A 87 -19.52 6.35 -24.39
C PRO A 87 -18.00 6.51 -24.46
N ILE A 88 -17.31 5.51 -25.04
CA ILE A 88 -15.82 5.43 -25.06
C ILE A 88 -15.19 6.69 -25.66
N LEU A 89 -15.80 7.29 -26.67
CA LEU A 89 -15.33 8.54 -27.29
C LEU A 89 -15.35 9.71 -26.32
N GLU A 90 -16.40 9.87 -25.50
CA GLU A 90 -16.46 10.92 -24.49
C GLU A 90 -15.37 10.70 -23.44
N HIS A 91 -15.21 9.46 -22.97
CA HIS A 91 -14.17 9.10 -22.00
C HIS A 91 -12.74 9.35 -22.52
N MET A 92 -12.47 9.11 -23.81
CA MET A 92 -11.18 9.44 -24.43
C MET A 92 -10.95 10.96 -24.61
N LEU A 93 -12.03 11.75 -24.67
CA LEU A 93 -11.99 13.21 -24.80
C LEU A 93 -12.02 13.94 -23.45
N GLU A 94 -12.23 13.23 -22.32
CA GLU A 94 -12.18 13.80 -20.97
C GLU A 94 -10.80 14.37 -20.66
N GLN A 95 -10.68 15.70 -20.71
CA GLN A 95 -9.47 16.42 -20.30
C GLN A 95 -9.34 16.49 -18.78
N ASN A 96 -10.46 16.59 -18.07
CA ASN A 96 -10.52 16.71 -16.61
C ASN A 96 -11.50 15.66 -16.07
N ARG A 97 -11.07 14.87 -15.08
CA ARG A 97 -11.92 13.87 -14.41
C ARG A 97 -11.75 13.98 -12.90
N VAL A 98 -12.86 14.16 -12.16
CA VAL A 98 -12.83 14.06 -10.70
C VAL A 98 -12.89 12.58 -10.31
N VAL A 99 -12.00 12.15 -9.43
CA VAL A 99 -11.85 10.73 -9.03
C VAL A 99 -12.44 10.48 -7.64
N TRP A 100 -12.26 11.42 -6.71
CA TRP A 100 -12.88 11.38 -5.39
C TRP A 100 -13.57 12.71 -5.07
N GLU A 101 -14.83 12.61 -4.67
CA GLU A 101 -15.65 13.72 -4.17
C GLU A 101 -16.27 13.35 -2.81
N PHE A 102 -16.34 14.32 -1.90
CA PHE A 102 -16.75 14.10 -0.51
C PHE A 102 -18.20 14.49 -0.25
N ARG A 103 -19.12 13.98 -1.10
CA ARG A 103 -20.56 14.21 -0.98
C ARG A 103 -21.21 13.24 0.01
N GLY A 104 -21.21 13.60 1.28
CA GLY A 104 -21.86 12.82 2.34
C GLY A 104 -21.00 11.71 2.97
N PRO A 105 -21.54 11.00 3.98
CA PRO A 105 -20.75 10.15 4.87
C PRO A 105 -20.20 8.88 4.19
N GLU A 106 -20.90 8.35 3.18
CA GLU A 106 -20.46 7.18 2.41
C GLU A 106 -19.11 7.40 1.73
N SER A 107 -18.82 8.64 1.28
CA SER A 107 -17.50 8.99 0.74
C SER A 107 -16.38 8.83 1.76
N LEU A 108 -16.64 9.03 3.07
CA LEU A 108 -15.62 8.83 4.10
C LEU A 108 -15.30 7.34 4.33
N GLU A 109 -16.25 6.44 4.10
CA GLU A 109 -16.02 5.00 4.20
C GLU A 109 -15.02 4.49 3.17
N GLN A 110 -14.79 5.25 2.08
CA GLN A 110 -13.76 4.94 1.09
C GLN A 110 -12.33 5.23 1.59
N TRP A 111 -12.17 5.81 2.78
CA TRP A 111 -10.87 6.19 3.33
C TRP A 111 -10.57 5.42 4.63
N THR A 112 -9.28 5.24 4.88
CA THR A 112 -8.73 4.68 6.11
C THR A 112 -7.77 5.71 6.68
N VAL A 113 -7.98 6.09 7.93
CA VAL A 113 -7.01 6.88 8.70
C VAL A 113 -6.14 5.93 9.53
N SER A 114 -4.86 6.24 9.59
CA SER A 114 -3.81 5.51 10.30
C SER A 114 -2.91 6.52 11.00
N SER A 115 -2.40 6.19 12.17
CA SER A 115 -1.46 7.04 12.91
C SER A 115 -0.42 6.20 13.63
N ASP A 116 0.63 6.86 14.13
CA ASP A 116 1.67 6.19 14.88
C ASP A 116 1.19 5.45 16.15
N PHE A 117 -0.05 5.66 16.60
CA PHE A 117 -0.69 4.95 17.70
C PHE A 117 -0.66 3.41 17.51
N GLU A 118 -0.78 2.93 16.27
CA GLU A 118 -0.64 1.50 15.93
C GLU A 118 0.76 0.95 16.25
N ILE A 119 1.79 1.78 16.01
CA ILE A 119 3.20 1.51 16.31
C ILE A 119 3.49 1.72 17.80
N GLY A 120 2.76 2.61 18.46
CA GLY A 120 2.87 2.96 19.87
C GLY A 120 3.12 4.43 20.17
N GLY A 121 3.15 5.30 19.16
CA GLY A 121 3.23 6.74 19.33
C GLY A 121 1.98 7.35 19.96
N GLN A 122 1.96 8.68 20.02
CA GLN A 122 0.94 9.48 20.69
C GLN A 122 0.21 10.44 19.73
N SER A 123 0.35 10.23 18.42
CA SER A 123 -0.32 11.04 17.41
C SER A 123 -1.74 10.52 17.16
N GLU A 124 -2.68 11.46 17.13
CA GLU A 124 -4.10 11.19 16.92
C GLU A 124 -4.54 11.81 15.59
N ALA A 125 -5.37 11.09 14.83
CA ALA A 125 -5.89 11.54 13.55
C ALA A 125 -7.35 11.12 13.40
N TYR A 126 -8.19 12.06 12.99
CA TYR A 126 -9.63 11.92 12.88
C TYR A 126 -10.12 12.43 11.53
N LEU A 127 -11.12 11.73 10.99
CA LEU A 127 -11.81 12.11 9.76
C LEU A 127 -13.22 12.57 10.08
N LYS A 128 -13.63 13.71 9.54
CA LYS A 128 -15.04 14.14 9.54
C LYS A 128 -15.39 14.79 8.21
N LEU A 129 -16.69 14.95 7.95
CA LEU A 129 -17.14 15.87 6.92
C LEU A 129 -16.90 17.32 7.38
N GLY A 130 -16.48 18.16 6.45
CA GLY A 130 -16.37 19.60 6.68
C GLY A 130 -17.73 20.29 6.64
N ARG A 131 -17.70 21.63 6.63
CA ARG A 131 -18.93 22.43 6.67
C ARG A 131 -19.74 22.19 5.38
N ASN A 132 -21.04 21.97 5.53
CA ASN A 132 -22.00 21.68 4.46
C ASN A 132 -21.93 20.25 3.86
N ASN A 133 -21.22 19.29 4.48
CA ASN A 133 -21.18 17.88 4.07
C ASN A 133 -20.64 17.63 2.64
N THR A 134 -19.88 18.57 2.09
CA THR A 134 -19.30 18.50 0.73
C THR A 134 -17.79 18.28 0.72
N THR A 135 -17.10 18.49 1.84
CA THR A 135 -15.64 18.43 1.95
C THR A 135 -15.20 17.38 2.95
N CYS A 136 -13.99 16.84 2.77
CA CYS A 136 -13.30 16.02 3.76
C CYS A 136 -12.52 16.91 4.70
N PHE A 137 -12.63 16.72 6.01
CA PHE A 137 -11.84 17.44 7.01
C PHE A 137 -11.04 16.44 7.87
N LEU A 138 -9.76 16.31 7.56
CA LEU A 138 -8.77 15.54 8.30
C LEU A 138 -8.14 16.45 9.36
N TYR A 139 -8.12 16.01 10.62
CA TYR A 139 -7.60 16.81 11.72
C TYR A 139 -7.08 15.92 12.85
N GLY A 140 -6.21 16.48 13.69
CA GLY A 140 -5.64 15.73 14.78
C GLY A 140 -4.51 16.47 15.49
N THR A 141 -3.73 15.74 16.27
CA THR A 141 -2.54 16.24 16.95
C THR A 141 -1.37 15.33 16.63
N LEU A 142 -0.30 15.90 16.07
CA LEU A 142 0.95 15.19 15.82
C LEU A 142 1.84 15.24 17.08
N ARG A 143 2.44 14.11 17.45
CA ARG A 143 3.46 14.01 18.49
C ARG A 143 4.62 13.13 18.02
N SER A 144 5.77 13.75 17.79
CA SER A 144 7.00 13.11 17.33
C SER A 144 7.73 12.31 18.41
N THR A 145 7.32 12.40 19.68
CA THR A 145 7.94 11.69 20.81
C THR A 145 7.87 10.16 20.65
N PRO A 146 9.01 9.43 20.55
CA PRO A 146 9.00 7.98 20.35
C PRO A 146 8.52 7.21 21.58
N PRO A 147 7.85 6.06 21.39
CA PRO A 147 7.50 5.18 22.49
C PRO A 147 8.75 4.64 23.17
N LYS A 148 8.65 4.40 24.48
CA LYS A 148 9.75 3.88 25.31
C LYS A 148 9.92 2.36 25.16
N ASP A 149 9.74 1.86 23.95
CA ASP A 149 9.72 0.43 23.60
C ASP A 149 11.12 -0.08 23.19
N GLY A 150 12.12 0.80 23.09
CA GLY A 150 13.53 0.48 22.81
C GLY A 150 13.88 0.14 21.35
N GLU A 151 12.92 -0.37 20.58
CA GLU A 151 13.11 -0.72 19.16
C GLU A 151 12.70 0.41 18.20
N THR A 152 11.59 1.10 18.48
CA THR A 152 11.03 2.15 17.62
C THR A 152 11.83 3.45 17.71
N ARG A 153 12.57 3.78 16.64
CA ARG A 153 13.40 5.00 16.57
C ARG A 153 12.67 6.26 16.08
N TYR A 154 11.55 6.09 15.38
CA TYR A 154 10.81 7.19 14.73
C TYR A 154 9.30 7.04 14.94
N SER A 155 8.64 8.18 15.14
CA SER A 155 7.21 8.37 15.41
C SER A 155 6.82 9.81 15.00
N GLY A 156 5.57 10.19 15.17
CA GLY A 156 5.03 11.44 14.64
C GLY A 156 4.64 11.30 13.18
N TYR A 157 3.72 10.36 12.88
CA TYR A 157 3.02 10.36 11.59
C TYR A 157 1.51 10.21 11.76
N CYS A 158 0.78 10.91 10.89
CA CYS A 158 -0.65 10.76 10.68
C CYS A 158 -0.91 10.62 9.18
N SER A 159 -1.67 9.61 8.77
CA SER A 159 -1.84 9.27 7.35
C SER A 159 -3.27 8.88 7.04
N MET A 160 -3.86 9.53 6.04
CA MET A 160 -5.14 9.17 5.45
C MET A 160 -4.89 8.54 4.08
N ARG A 161 -5.49 7.39 3.78
CA ARG A 161 -5.32 6.68 2.50
C ARG A 161 -6.68 6.21 1.97
N SER A 162 -6.90 6.32 0.67
CA SER A 162 -8.07 5.72 0.02
C SER A 162 -7.98 4.20 0.11
N LYS A 163 -9.11 3.52 0.19
CA LYS A 163 -9.18 2.06 0.07
C LYS A 163 -9.00 1.70 -1.40
N GLN A 164 -8.30 0.60 -1.67
CA GLN A 164 -8.20 0.07 -3.02
C GLN A 164 -9.59 -0.37 -3.48
N PRO A 165 -10.05 0.02 -4.68
CA PRO A 165 -11.32 -0.48 -5.21
C PRO A 165 -11.24 -1.99 -5.43
N LEU A 166 -12.35 -2.69 -5.13
CA LEU A 166 -12.47 -4.13 -5.28
C LEU A 166 -13.61 -4.44 -6.24
N ALA A 167 -13.29 -5.23 -7.27
CA ALA A 167 -14.23 -5.83 -8.19
C ALA A 167 -14.89 -7.08 -7.55
N SER A 168 -15.71 -7.80 -8.32
CA SER A 168 -16.37 -9.03 -7.88
C SER A 168 -15.36 -10.07 -7.40
N PHE A 169 -15.73 -10.83 -6.36
CA PHE A 169 -14.89 -11.83 -5.69
C PHE A 169 -13.59 -11.27 -5.10
N ASP A 170 -13.64 -10.03 -4.60
CA ASP A 170 -12.51 -9.29 -3.98
C ASP A 170 -11.26 -9.23 -4.88
N ARG A 171 -11.45 -9.32 -6.20
CA ARG A 171 -10.39 -9.04 -7.18
C ARG A 171 -10.01 -7.58 -7.07
N LYS A 172 -8.71 -7.31 -6.95
CA LYS A 172 -8.15 -5.95 -7.01
C LYS A 172 -8.63 -5.25 -8.28
N GLN A 173 -9.17 -4.05 -8.13
CA GLN A 173 -9.37 -3.11 -9.22
C GLN A 173 -8.29 -2.03 -9.11
N HIS A 174 -8.01 -1.39 -10.24
CA HIS A 174 -7.05 -0.29 -10.36
C HIS A 174 -7.70 0.88 -11.08
N HIS A 175 -7.21 2.09 -10.83
CA HIS A 175 -7.56 3.26 -11.60
C HIS A 175 -6.59 3.43 -12.78
N ASP A 176 -7.13 3.45 -14.00
CA ASP A 176 -6.38 3.82 -15.19
C ASP A 176 -6.41 5.34 -15.37
N TRP A 177 -5.24 5.95 -15.24
CA TRP A 177 -4.95 7.39 -15.38
C TRP A 177 -4.08 7.69 -16.62
N THR A 178 -3.83 6.71 -17.50
CA THR A 178 -2.90 6.82 -18.65
C THR A 178 -3.21 8.01 -19.58
N SER A 179 -4.48 8.42 -19.69
CA SER A 179 -4.90 9.57 -20.48
C SER A 179 -4.51 10.94 -19.89
N PHE A 180 -4.12 11.00 -18.62
CA PHE A 180 -3.90 12.22 -17.83
C PHE A 180 -2.43 12.33 -17.38
N ASN A 181 -1.92 13.54 -17.21
CA ASN A 181 -0.52 13.79 -16.82
C ASN A 181 -0.37 14.59 -15.50
N THR A 182 -1.45 15.17 -14.98
CA THR A 182 -1.43 15.98 -13.75
C THR A 182 -2.51 15.53 -12.77
N LEU A 183 -2.14 15.47 -11.49
CA LEU A 183 -3.07 15.39 -10.37
C LEU A 183 -3.60 16.80 -10.07
N HIS A 184 -4.91 16.94 -9.89
CA HIS A 184 -5.56 18.19 -9.53
C HIS A 184 -6.26 18.08 -8.18
N LEU A 185 -5.87 18.94 -7.24
CA LEU A 185 -6.34 18.93 -5.86
C LEU A 185 -6.90 20.30 -5.50
N ARG A 186 -8.06 20.33 -4.85
CA ARG A 186 -8.58 21.54 -4.20
C ARG A 186 -8.58 21.34 -2.69
N VAL A 187 -7.67 22.04 -2.03
CA VAL A 187 -7.31 21.80 -0.62
C VAL A 187 -7.24 23.11 0.17
N ARG A 188 -7.49 23.03 1.46
CA ARG A 188 -7.27 24.10 2.44
C ARG A 188 -6.49 23.52 3.61
N GLY A 189 -5.31 24.07 3.87
CA GLY A 189 -4.38 23.56 4.88
C GLY A 189 -3.95 24.59 5.91
N ASP A 190 -3.28 24.08 6.93
CA ASP A 190 -2.75 24.78 8.11
C ASP A 190 -1.41 25.49 7.92
N GLY A 191 -0.72 25.27 6.80
CA GLY A 191 0.62 25.80 6.53
C GLY A 191 1.72 24.73 6.66
N ARG A 192 1.36 23.50 7.05
CA ARG A 192 2.32 22.40 7.16
C ARG A 192 2.64 21.77 5.80
N PRO A 193 3.82 21.13 5.66
CA PRO A 193 4.15 20.31 4.51
C PRO A 193 3.50 18.93 4.63
N TRP A 194 2.60 18.62 3.70
CA TRP A 194 1.95 17.33 3.57
C TRP A 194 2.65 16.49 2.51
N MET A 195 2.71 15.17 2.68
CA MET A 195 3.19 14.24 1.67
C MET A 195 2.00 13.56 0.99
N ILE A 196 1.84 13.79 -0.31
CA ILE A 196 0.89 13.05 -1.14
C ILE A 196 1.57 11.75 -1.55
N ASN A 197 0.87 10.64 -1.38
CA ASN A 197 1.35 9.29 -1.61
C ASN A 197 0.44 8.58 -2.60
N ILE A 198 0.98 8.10 -3.71
CA ILE A 198 0.27 7.27 -4.70
C ILE A 198 0.92 5.88 -4.65
N ALA A 199 0.12 4.85 -4.36
CA ALA A 199 0.55 3.46 -4.51
C ALA A 199 0.04 2.92 -5.84
N ALA A 200 0.92 2.31 -6.62
CA ALA A 200 0.60 1.57 -7.84
C ALA A 200 0.82 0.06 -7.61
N GLU A 201 0.22 -0.80 -8.43
CA GLU A 201 0.46 -2.25 -8.36
C GLU A 201 1.82 -2.59 -8.98
N THR A 202 2.79 -2.97 -8.16
CA THR A 202 4.13 -3.38 -8.60
C THR A 202 4.16 -4.84 -9.05
N TYR A 203 5.01 -5.15 -10.04
CA TYR A 203 5.12 -6.52 -10.57
C TYR A 203 5.80 -7.49 -9.58
N PHE A 204 6.83 -7.02 -8.85
CA PHE A 204 7.58 -7.85 -7.92
C PHE A 204 7.00 -7.78 -6.51
N SER A 205 6.92 -8.93 -5.83
CA SER A 205 6.42 -9.03 -4.45
C SER A 205 7.27 -8.27 -3.42
N HIS A 206 8.55 -8.07 -3.70
CA HIS A 206 9.46 -7.29 -2.86
C HIS A 206 9.19 -5.77 -2.92
N GLN A 207 8.58 -5.28 -4.01
CA GLN A 207 8.23 -3.88 -4.25
C GLN A 207 6.85 -3.49 -3.68
N LYS A 208 6.19 -4.38 -2.93
CA LYS A 208 4.82 -4.17 -2.43
C LYS A 208 4.66 -2.92 -1.54
N ASP A 209 5.74 -2.47 -0.90
CA ASP A 209 5.77 -1.26 -0.06
C ASP A 209 6.32 -0.02 -0.78
N ASP A 210 6.41 -0.07 -2.12
CA ASP A 210 6.81 1.06 -2.97
C ASP A 210 5.66 2.06 -3.10
N ILE A 211 5.98 3.33 -2.90
CA ILE A 211 5.04 4.44 -2.90
C ILE A 211 5.67 5.60 -3.67
N TYR A 212 4.90 6.22 -4.56
CA TYR A 212 5.26 7.43 -5.25
C TYR A 212 4.83 8.63 -4.40
N SER A 213 5.79 9.45 -3.98
CA SER A 213 5.57 10.54 -3.02
C SER A 213 5.82 11.92 -3.65
N TYR A 214 5.11 12.93 -3.15
CA TYR A 214 5.32 14.34 -3.50
C TYR A 214 5.02 15.26 -2.31
N PHE A 215 5.81 16.33 -2.14
CA PHE A 215 5.63 17.29 -1.04
C PHE A 215 4.69 18.44 -1.42
N LEU A 216 3.50 18.44 -0.82
CA LEU A 216 2.49 19.49 -0.88
C LEU A 216 2.73 20.54 0.23
N TYR A 217 3.15 21.73 -0.16
CA TYR A 217 3.21 22.88 0.74
C TYR A 217 1.88 23.63 0.73
N THR A 218 1.18 23.60 1.86
CA THR A 218 -0.07 24.36 2.05
C THR A 218 0.26 25.79 2.49
N ARG A 219 -0.52 26.79 2.06
CA ARG A 219 -0.21 28.21 2.35
C ARG A 219 -0.56 28.69 3.77
N GLY A 220 -1.33 27.91 4.53
CA GLY A 220 -1.80 28.28 5.87
C GLY A 220 -2.82 29.42 5.87
N GLY A 221 -4.11 29.10 5.95
CA GLY A 221 -5.15 30.12 6.04
C GLY A 221 -6.57 29.64 5.76
N PRO A 222 -7.56 30.54 5.80
CA PRO A 222 -8.97 30.21 5.57
C PRO A 222 -9.31 29.94 4.09
N TYR A 223 -8.38 30.22 3.17
CA TYR A 223 -8.59 30.17 1.72
C TYR A 223 -8.37 28.78 1.13
N TRP A 224 -9.13 28.48 0.08
CA TRP A 224 -8.91 27.32 -0.77
C TRP A 224 -7.73 27.55 -1.72
N GLN A 225 -6.92 26.51 -1.90
CA GLN A 225 -5.80 26.46 -2.82
C GLN A 225 -6.05 25.33 -3.83
N GLU A 226 -6.02 25.67 -5.11
CA GLU A 226 -5.97 24.70 -6.20
C GLU A 226 -4.50 24.37 -6.50
N VAL A 227 -4.21 23.08 -6.60
CA VAL A 227 -2.85 22.56 -6.77
C VAL A 227 -2.85 21.58 -7.92
N LYS A 228 -2.02 21.85 -8.93
CA LYS A 228 -1.75 20.98 -10.07
C LYS A 228 -0.35 20.39 -9.90
N ILE A 229 -0.25 19.06 -9.89
CA ILE A 229 1.00 18.33 -9.64
C ILE A 229 1.20 17.34 -10.78
N PRO A 230 2.16 17.56 -11.67
CA PRO A 230 2.49 16.59 -12.72
C PRO A 230 2.96 15.26 -12.14
N PHE A 231 2.56 14.15 -12.77
CA PHE A 231 2.99 12.82 -12.34
C PHE A 231 4.50 12.58 -12.52
N SER A 232 5.15 13.31 -13.45
CA SER A 232 6.60 13.32 -13.66
C SER A 232 7.42 13.71 -12.41
N LYS A 233 6.80 14.44 -11.47
CA LYS A 233 7.45 15.00 -10.27
C LYS A 233 7.29 14.15 -9.01
N PHE A 234 6.62 13.00 -9.10
CA PHE A 234 6.55 12.07 -7.97
C PHE A 234 7.81 11.21 -7.91
N PHE A 235 8.46 11.15 -6.75
CA PHE A 235 9.63 10.29 -6.53
C PHE A 235 9.23 8.96 -5.90
N LEU A 236 9.93 7.89 -6.27
CA LEU A 236 9.77 6.56 -5.70
C LEU A 236 10.42 6.47 -4.32
N ALA A 237 9.65 6.02 -3.33
CA ALA A 237 10.13 5.71 -1.99
C ALA A 237 9.60 4.34 -1.51
N HIS A 238 10.49 3.54 -0.93
CA HIS A 238 10.16 2.25 -0.33
C HIS A 238 10.32 2.36 1.19
N ARG A 239 9.25 2.09 1.96
CA ARG A 239 9.25 2.15 3.44
C ARG A 239 9.82 3.45 4.03
N GLY A 240 9.54 4.59 3.39
CA GLY A 240 10.01 5.91 3.82
C GLY A 240 11.48 6.22 3.47
N ARG A 241 12.15 5.41 2.65
CA ARG A 241 13.43 5.76 2.02
C ARG A 241 13.24 5.97 0.52
N VAL A 242 13.65 7.14 0.04
CA VAL A 242 13.79 7.42 -1.40
C VAL A 242 14.68 6.35 -2.03
N GLN A 243 14.30 5.84 -3.19
CA GLN A 243 15.12 4.86 -3.93
C GLN A 243 16.16 5.56 -4.80
N ASP A 244 17.34 4.96 -4.93
CA ASP A 244 18.36 5.42 -5.87
C ASP A 244 18.00 5.09 -7.33
N ASP A 245 17.00 4.20 -7.53
CA ASP A 245 16.48 3.82 -8.84
C ASP A 245 15.09 4.44 -9.04
N GLN A 246 15.08 5.60 -9.68
CA GLN A 246 13.88 6.40 -9.89
C GLN A 246 13.20 6.00 -11.19
N HIS A 247 11.89 5.74 -11.14
CA HIS A 247 11.09 5.27 -12.27
C HIS A 247 9.82 6.11 -12.42
N PRO A 248 9.25 6.26 -13.64
CA PRO A 248 7.99 6.96 -13.82
C PRO A 248 6.81 6.17 -13.20
N LEU A 249 5.85 6.91 -12.64
CA LEU A 249 4.63 6.36 -12.06
C LEU A 249 3.83 5.55 -13.09
N TRP A 250 3.46 4.31 -12.75
CA TRP A 250 2.60 3.47 -13.57
C TRP A 250 1.14 3.92 -13.48
N LEU A 251 0.72 4.71 -14.48
CA LEU A 251 -0.60 5.33 -14.54
C LEU A 251 -1.74 4.33 -14.83
N ASP A 252 -1.44 3.15 -15.37
CA ASP A 252 -2.43 2.13 -15.73
C ASP A 252 -2.99 1.38 -14.50
N LYS A 253 -2.20 1.29 -13.43
CA LYS A 253 -2.47 0.41 -12.26
C LYS A 253 -2.40 1.14 -10.92
N ILE A 254 -3.04 2.30 -10.82
CA ILE A 254 -3.05 3.06 -9.56
C ILE A 254 -4.02 2.43 -8.55
N ASN A 255 -3.51 2.09 -7.36
CA ASN A 255 -4.25 1.40 -6.31
C ASN A 255 -4.93 2.37 -5.36
N THR A 256 -4.16 3.30 -4.79
CA THR A 256 -4.63 4.20 -3.73
C THR A 256 -3.88 5.52 -3.77
N ILE A 257 -4.56 6.59 -3.36
CA ILE A 257 -3.93 7.86 -3.00
C ILE A 257 -4.00 8.07 -1.48
N GLY A 258 -3.07 8.83 -0.92
CA GLY A 258 -3.08 9.19 0.48
C GLY A 258 -2.37 10.51 0.77
N PHE A 259 -2.63 11.04 1.95
CA PHE A 259 -2.04 12.25 2.50
C PHE A 259 -1.43 11.90 3.85
N THR A 260 -0.13 12.11 3.99
CA THR A 260 0.62 11.78 5.19
C THR A 260 1.32 13.02 5.71
N LEU A 261 1.11 13.34 6.99
CA LEU A 261 1.86 14.33 7.74
C LEU A 261 2.94 13.62 8.54
N GLY A 262 4.15 14.17 8.50
CA GLY A 262 5.35 13.60 9.14
C GLY A 262 6.48 14.63 9.27
N ASP A 263 6.12 15.88 9.53
CA ASP A 263 7.03 17.04 9.58
C ASP A 263 7.85 17.14 10.89
N LYS A 264 7.57 16.27 11.86
CA LYS A 264 8.12 16.28 13.24
C LYS A 264 7.84 17.59 14.01
N ALA A 265 6.89 18.41 13.56
CA ALA A 265 6.45 19.59 14.29
C ALA A 265 5.27 19.20 15.18
N ASP A 266 5.50 19.07 16.48
CA ASP A 266 4.44 18.70 17.43
C ASP A 266 3.32 19.76 17.45
N GLY A 267 2.07 19.31 17.55
CA GLY A 267 0.91 20.20 17.67
C GLY A 267 -0.28 19.81 16.81
N PRO A 268 -1.35 20.63 16.82
CA PRO A 268 -2.54 20.37 16.02
C PRO A 268 -2.23 20.52 14.52
N PHE A 269 -2.96 19.75 13.71
CA PHE A 269 -2.97 19.88 12.26
C PHE A 269 -4.40 19.81 11.71
N GLN A 270 -4.60 20.42 10.54
CA GLN A 270 -5.86 20.37 9.79
C GLN A 270 -5.59 20.43 8.28
N LEU A 271 -6.22 19.52 7.55
CA LEU A 271 -6.26 19.49 6.10
C LEU A 271 -7.70 19.24 5.66
N GLU A 272 -8.23 20.16 4.87
CA GLU A 272 -9.54 20.05 4.25
C GLU A 272 -9.38 19.84 2.74
N ILE A 273 -10.16 18.93 2.18
CA ILE A 273 -10.08 18.52 0.77
C ILE A 273 -11.50 18.58 0.20
N ASP A 274 -11.68 19.34 -0.86
CA ASP A 274 -12.98 19.48 -1.56
C ASP A 274 -13.14 18.35 -2.58
N TYR A 275 -12.15 18.19 -3.45
CA TYR A 275 -12.10 17.08 -4.41
C TYR A 275 -10.66 16.72 -4.78
N ILE A 276 -10.53 15.52 -5.35
CA ILE A 276 -9.30 14.98 -5.93
C ILE A 276 -9.63 14.53 -7.35
N GLY A 277 -8.98 15.13 -8.34
CA GLY A 277 -9.16 14.82 -9.75
C GLY A 277 -7.84 14.64 -10.49
N VAL A 278 -7.95 14.31 -11.76
CA VAL A 278 -6.84 14.19 -12.71
C VAL A 278 -7.15 15.04 -13.94
N ILE A 279 -6.10 15.65 -14.50
CA ILE A 279 -6.18 16.60 -15.61
C ILE A 279 -5.11 16.26 -16.65
N LYS A 280 -5.46 16.46 -17.91
CA LYS A 280 -4.56 16.43 -19.06
C LYS A 280 -4.15 17.86 -19.43
N ASP A 281 -3.01 18.29 -18.90
CA ASP A 281 -2.42 19.59 -19.17
C ASP A 281 -1.51 19.51 -20.40
N TYR A 282 -1.97 20.04 -21.54
CA TYR A 282 -1.20 20.05 -22.79
C TYR A 282 0.07 20.91 -22.75
N ALA A 283 0.23 21.80 -21.76
CA ALA A 283 1.45 22.57 -21.59
C ALA A 283 2.57 21.76 -20.91
N HIS A 284 2.24 20.63 -20.28
CA HIS A 284 3.19 19.80 -19.56
C HIS A 284 3.66 18.60 -20.40
N THR A 285 4.90 18.67 -20.88
CA THR A 285 5.53 17.68 -21.78
C THR A 285 6.63 16.84 -21.14
N GLU A 286 6.96 17.07 -19.86
CA GLU A 286 7.98 16.32 -19.13
C GLU A 286 7.45 14.94 -18.74
N GLU A 287 8.08 13.87 -19.20
CA GLU A 287 7.70 12.49 -18.84
C GLU A 287 8.23 12.11 -17.45
N PHE A 288 9.46 12.55 -17.12
CA PHE A 288 10.12 12.23 -15.87
C PHE A 288 11.12 13.31 -15.44
N ALA A 289 11.04 13.75 -14.18
CA ALA A 289 11.83 14.88 -13.68
C ALA A 289 13.19 14.49 -13.04
N TYR A 290 13.44 13.19 -12.82
CA TYR A 290 14.60 12.72 -12.06
C TYR A 290 15.70 12.14 -12.97
N GLU A 291 16.96 12.45 -12.64
CA GLU A 291 18.13 12.02 -13.41
C GLU A 291 18.36 10.50 -13.30
N LEU A 292 18.55 9.85 -14.45
CA LEU A 292 18.94 8.44 -14.54
C LEU A 292 20.45 8.33 -14.78
N TYR A 293 21.22 8.11 -13.73
CA TYR A 293 22.65 7.87 -13.86
C TYR A 293 22.94 6.50 -14.49
N LYS A 294 23.78 6.48 -15.54
CA LYS A 294 24.37 5.22 -16.05
C LYS A 294 25.26 4.62 -14.97
N ARG A 295 24.75 3.61 -14.26
CA ARG A 295 25.45 2.94 -13.14
C ARG A 295 26.71 2.18 -13.56
N ASN A 296 26.74 1.70 -14.80
CA ASN A 296 27.90 1.01 -15.35
C ASN A 296 28.59 1.92 -16.39
N PRO A 297 29.94 2.03 -16.38
CA PRO A 297 30.65 2.56 -17.52
C PRO A 297 30.44 1.65 -18.74
N GLU A 298 30.41 2.23 -19.93
CA GLU A 298 30.46 1.48 -21.18
C GLU A 298 31.90 0.93 -21.33
N VAL A 299 32.01 -0.39 -21.46
CA VAL A 299 33.28 -1.16 -21.57
C VAL A 299 33.46 -1.62 -23.00
#